data_AF-A0A355BD17-F1
#
_entry.id   AF-A0A355BD17-F1
#
_cell.length_a   1.000
_cell.length_b   1.000
_cell.length_c   1.000
_cell.angle_alpha   90.00
_cell.angle_beta   90.00
_cell.angle_gamma   90.00
#
_symmetry.space_group_name_H-M   'P 1'
#
loop_
_entity.id
_entity.type
_entity.pdbx_description
1 polymer ?
#
loop_
_entity_poly.entity_id
_entity_poly.type
_entity_poly.pdbx_seq_one_letter_code
_entity_poly.pdbx_strand_id
1 'polypeptide(L)' 'KILELKPGLTSEASIKYANEEELLNMQPNPLKYNDEVIFPDKVKMNLEYYYKQTFYGDLKILFKTIFR' A
#
# COMPACT_ATOMS: atom_id res chain seq x y z
N LYS A 1 10.01 12.95 -8.28
CA LYS A 1 8.74 12.98 -7.51
C LYS A 1 8.28 11.61 -6.98
N ILE A 2 7.99 10.56 -7.75
CA ILE A 2 7.72 9.20 -7.16
C ILE A 2 8.99 8.53 -6.60
N LEU A 3 10.17 8.80 -7.19
CA LEU A 3 11.45 8.20 -6.80
C LEU A 3 12.15 8.87 -5.59
N GLU A 4 11.55 9.90 -4.99
CA GLU A 4 12.13 10.60 -3.82
C GLU A 4 11.68 9.99 -2.49
N LEU A 5 10.64 9.14 -2.51
CA LEU A 5 10.28 8.32 -1.36
C LEU A 5 11.29 7.19 -1.22
N LYS A 6 12.04 7.20 -0.12
CA LYS A 6 12.76 6.02 0.31
C LYS A 6 11.74 4.89 0.52
N PRO A 7 11.97 3.69 -0.06
CA PRO A 7 11.09 2.57 0.19
C PRO A 7 11.07 2.30 1.70
N GLY A 8 9.89 2.46 2.31
CA GLY A 8 9.66 2.12 3.70
C GLY A 8 9.35 0.63 3.83
N LEU A 9 9.68 0.03 4.99
CA LEU A 9 9.34 -1.36 5.27
C LEU A 9 7.82 -1.60 5.33
N THR A 10 7.04 -0.57 5.69
CA THR A 10 5.60 -0.70 5.96
C THR A 10 4.85 0.55 5.50
N SER A 11 3.71 0.35 4.84
CA SER A 11 2.77 1.41 4.46
C SER A 11 1.33 0.90 4.53
N GLU A 12 0.36 1.82 4.60
CA GLU A 12 -1.07 1.48 4.55
C GLU A 12 -1.42 0.65 3.30
N ALA A 13 -0.72 0.87 2.18
CA ALA A 13 -0.88 0.08 0.96
C ALA A 13 -0.44 -1.38 1.18
N SER A 14 0.69 -1.62 1.84
CA SER A 14 1.16 -2.97 2.18
C SER A 14 0.24 -3.67 3.20
N ILE A 15 -0.40 -2.92 4.11
CA ILE A 15 -1.38 -3.47 5.05
C ILE A 15 -2.67 -3.85 4.31
N LYS A 16 -3.20 -2.97 3.45
CA LYS A 16 -4.43 -3.20 2.67
C LYS A 16 -4.27 -4.38 1.71
N TYR A 17 -3.12 -4.48 1.04
CA TYR A 17 -2.82 -5.52 0.06
C TYR A 17 -1.95 -6.64 0.65
N ALA A 18 -2.05 -6.92 1.95
CA ALA A 18 -1.24 -7.96 2.56
C ALA A 18 -1.56 -9.37 2.04
N ASN A 19 -2.80 -9.61 1.59
CA ASN A 19 -3.23 -10.86 0.95
C ASN A 19 -3.39 -10.68 -0.57
N GLU A 20 -2.56 -9.83 -1.19
CA GLU A 20 -2.60 -9.55 -2.63
C GLU A 20 -2.57 -10.82 -3.48
N GLU A 21 -1.75 -11.81 -3.09
CA GLU A 21 -1.60 -13.07 -3.82
C GLU A 21 -2.92 -13.87 -3.85
N GLU A 22 -3.62 -13.96 -2.72
CA GLU A 22 -4.97 -14.55 -2.65
C GLU A 22 -5.96 -13.78 -3.53
N LEU A 23 -5.92 -12.44 -3.45
CA LEU A 23 -6.83 -11.55 -4.15
C LEU A 23 -6.64 -11.63 -5.68
N LEU A 24 -5.39 -11.78 -6.13
CA LEU A 24 -5.03 -11.99 -7.53
C LEU A 24 -5.44 -13.39 -8.02
N ASN A 25 -5.25 -14.44 -7.20
CA ASN A 25 -5.64 -15.81 -7.54
C ASN A 25 -7.17 -15.96 -7.72
N MET A 26 -7.98 -15.11 -7.10
CA MET A 26 -9.43 -15.08 -7.29
C MET A 26 -9.86 -14.38 -8.58
N GLN A 27 -8.96 -13.67 -9.27
CA GLN A 27 -9.30 -12.92 -10.48
C GLN A 27 -9.04 -13.72 -11.76
N PRO A 28 -9.92 -13.57 -12.77
CA PRO A 28 -9.76 -14.26 -14.05
C PRO A 28 -8.51 -13.81 -14.83
N ASN A 29 -8.01 -12.60 -14.58
CA ASN A 29 -6.74 -12.12 -15.14
C ASN A 29 -5.94 -11.36 -14.06
N PRO A 30 -5.05 -12.04 -13.33
CA PRO A 30 -4.30 -11.43 -12.22
C PRO A 30 -3.36 -10.32 -12.67
N LEU A 31 -2.69 -10.47 -13.82
CA LEU A 31 -1.80 -9.44 -14.37
C LEU A 31 -2.55 -8.14 -14.63
N LYS A 32 -3.67 -8.23 -15.37
CA LYS A 32 -4.49 -7.07 -15.68
C LYS A 32 -5.06 -6.41 -14.43
N TYR A 33 -5.52 -7.20 -13.46
CA TYR A 33 -6.06 -6.67 -12.21
C TYR A 33 -4.97 -6.00 -11.35
N ASN A 34 -3.75 -6.52 -11.37
CA ASN A 34 -2.62 -5.87 -10.71
C ASN A 34 -2.36 -4.49 -11.34
N ASP A 35 -2.21 -4.44 -12.66
CA ASP A 35 -1.83 -3.22 -13.38
C ASP A 35 -2.93 -2.15 -13.38
N GLU A 36 -4.21 -2.54 -13.48
CA GLU A 36 -5.32 -1.58 -13.60
C GLU A 36 -5.94 -1.19 -12.25
N VAL A 37 -5.81 -2.03 -11.22
CA VAL A 37 -6.48 -1.83 -9.93
C VAL A 37 -5.49 -1.70 -8.79
N ILE A 38 -4.68 -2.73 -8.55
CA ILE A 38 -3.83 -2.79 -7.35
C ILE A 38 -2.71 -1.76 -7.43
N PHE A 39 -1.95 -1.73 -8.52
CA PHE A 39 -0.82 -0.84 -8.71
C PHE A 39 -1.20 0.65 -8.62
N PRO A 40 -2.18 1.16 -9.39
CA PRO A 40 -2.55 2.58 -9.31
C PRO A 40 -3.11 2.95 -7.93
N ASP A 41 -3.86 2.06 -7.27
CA ASP A 41 -4.35 2.31 -5.91
C ASP A 41 -3.22 2.33 -4.88
N LYS A 42 -2.26 1.40 -4.94
CA LYS A 42 -1.05 1.42 -4.11
C LYS A 42 -0.25 2.71 -4.30
N VAL A 43 -0.05 3.14 -5.54
CA VAL A 43 0.66 4.40 -5.86
C VAL A 43 -0.09 5.59 -5.27
N LYS A 44 -1.41 5.65 -5.44
CA LYS A 44 -2.24 6.71 -4.85
C LYS A 44 -2.14 6.73 -3.32
N MET A 45 -2.21 5.58 -2.66
CA MET A 45 -2.07 5.47 -1.20
C MET A 45 -0.69 5.91 -0.72
N ASN A 46 0.38 5.53 -1.42
CA ASN A 46 1.74 5.96 -1.10
C ASN A 46 1.93 7.46 -1.31
N LEU A 47 1.34 8.03 -2.36
CA LEU A 47 1.35 9.49 -2.59
C LEU A 47 0.53 10.23 -1.53
N GLU A 48 -0.65 9.73 -1.17
CA GLU A 48 -1.43 10.30 -0.07
C GLU A 48 -0.66 10.26 1.25
N TYR A 49 0.01 9.15 1.55
CA TYR A 49 0.90 9.05 2.69
C TYR A 49 2.02 10.07 2.63
N TYR A 50 2.69 10.24 1.48
CA TYR A 50 3.75 11.23 1.30
C TYR A 50 3.28 12.66 1.57
N TYR A 51 2.10 13.05 1.07
CA TYR A 51 1.55 14.39 1.29
C TYR A 51 0.98 14.59 2.69
N LYS A 52 0.51 13.53 3.35
CA LYS A 52 -0.09 13.57 4.69
C LYS A 52 0.84 13.02 5.78
N GLN A 53 2.12 12.82 5.47
CA GLN A 53 3.08 12.21 6.39
C GLN A 53 3.20 13.09 7.63
N THR A 54 2.72 12.56 8.75
CA THR A 54 2.75 13.22 10.05
C THR A 54 3.19 12.18 11.07
N PHE A 55 3.88 12.63 12.11
CA PHE A 55 4.38 11.76 13.17
C PHE A 55 3.27 10.88 13.79
N TYR A 56 2.05 11.42 13.92
CA TYR A 56 0.87 10.68 14.38
C TYR A 56 0.36 9.65 13.37
N GLY A 57 0.43 9.95 12.07
CA GLY A 57 0.10 9.02 11.00
C GLY A 57 1.02 7.79 11.05
N ASP A 58 2.32 8.00 11.21
CA ASP A 58 3.31 6.94 11.32
C ASP A 58 3.07 6.07 12.56
N LEU A 59 2.76 6.70 13.70
CA LEU A 59 2.43 5.98 14.93
C LEU A 59 1.19 5.09 14.74
N LYS A 60 0.15 5.58 14.05
CA LYS A 60 -1.06 4.82 13.74
C LYS A 60 -0.78 3.62 12.83
N ILE A 61 0.08 3.78 11.83
CA ILE A 61 0.49 2.69 10.93
C ILE A 61 1.30 1.65 11.71
N LEU A 62 2.20 2.08 12.61
CA LEU A 62 2.97 1.21 13.48
C LEU A 62 2.05 0.40 14.41
N PHE A 63 1.09 1.05 15.08
CA PHE A 63 0.11 0.39 15.92
C PHE A 63 -0.74 -0.61 15.13
N LYS A 64 -1.24 -0.26 13.94
CA LYS A 64 -1.94 -1.19 13.06
C LYS A 64 -1.10 -2.39 12.63
N THR A 65 0.21 -2.20 12.48
CA THR A 65 1.13 -3.28 12.09
C THR A 65 1.39 -4.23 13.26
N ILE A 66 1.48 -3.71 14.48
CA ILE A 66 1.76 -4.50 15.70
C ILE A 66 0.49 -5.19 16.23
N PHE A 67 -0.67 -4.54 16.16
CA PHE A 67 -1.96 -5.06 16.63
C PHE A 67 -2.79 -5.76 15.54
N ARG A 68 -2.12 -6.29 14.51
CA ARG A 68 -2.77 -7.04 13.44
C ARG A 68 -3.23 -8.42 13.91
#